data_AF-A0A7K5CVC6-F1
#
_entry.id   AF-A0A7K5CVC6-F1
#
_cell.length_a   1.000
_cell.length_b   1.000
_cell.length_c   1.000
_cell.angle_alpha   90.00
_cell.angle_beta   90.00
_cell.angle_gamma   90.00
#
_symmetry.space_group_name_H-M   'P 1'
#
loop_
_entity.id
_entity.type
_entity.pdbx_description
1 polymer ?
#
loop_
_entity_poly.entity_id
_entity_poly.type
_entity_poly.pdbx_seq_one_letter_code
_entity_poly.pdbx_strand_id
1 'polypeptide(L)'
;PLTQEIALSCLMTNIQNTFKGLGLLIPYCWKKGEACVVRGSDTMWYRGKVMEVCGSTLQVQYIDHGYVESIPQCHLYPTTFYTGIPPFCIPCELYKTLPIGNFWQQDAVGCLQELLTNEEVEIHVEKLPDNPWDKLSISLYFGGISLSSFMAHQKYCVAEDCQDVQKLGLFAEDTCVSPSYMLPPLPVPGDPFPVRVTHLVSPKEVYICLDPSENLTKQSAREGATSSDSESLDEALKWCNKIVESLPHLTDFEKELPCLAEYVDGLWYRAKLLSIIELVPIQILVQFVDYGTYLVAPTNRLRHIPYCLLKYPVQAVRVLLAGFKPASDDKNMKRIPYSPEWSLNALWAMVDCVEGKHLSASILTLSPEVTISLYGDDKNLVHLKLIEMGLAELDE
;
A
#
# COMPACT_ATOMS: atom_id res chain seq x y z
N PRO A 1 7.16 -25.64 -4.02
CA PRO A 1 5.82 -25.58 -3.37
C PRO A 1 5.07 -26.93 -3.44
N LEU A 2 4.58 -27.37 -4.62
CA LEU A 2 3.76 -28.59 -4.76
C LEU A 2 4.41 -29.88 -4.21
N THR A 3 5.73 -30.03 -4.36
CA THR A 3 6.45 -31.24 -3.93
C THR A 3 6.54 -31.39 -2.41
N GLN A 4 6.63 -30.29 -1.66
CA GLN A 4 6.67 -30.33 -0.19
C GLN A 4 5.27 -30.55 0.41
N GLU A 5 4.23 -29.96 -0.18
CA GLU A 5 2.84 -30.21 0.22
C GLU A 5 2.44 -31.67 0.02
N ILE A 6 2.80 -32.26 -1.13
CA ILE A 6 2.57 -33.69 -1.39
C ILE A 6 3.33 -34.54 -0.36
N ALA A 7 4.58 -34.21 -0.05
CA ALA A 7 5.38 -34.93 0.93
C ALA A 7 4.77 -34.85 2.35
N LEU A 8 4.30 -33.68 2.77
CA LEU A 8 3.59 -33.49 4.04
C LEU A 8 2.31 -34.33 4.08
N SER A 9 1.51 -34.32 3.01
CA SER A 9 0.28 -35.11 2.90
C SER A 9 0.53 -36.63 2.99
N CYS A 10 1.56 -37.13 2.29
CA CYS A 10 1.99 -38.52 2.40
C CYS A 10 2.45 -38.88 3.82
N LEU A 11 3.21 -37.99 4.47
CA LEU A 11 3.67 -38.19 5.84
C LEU A 11 2.48 -38.24 6.82
N MET A 12 1.54 -37.28 6.72
CA MET A 12 0.36 -37.25 7.56
C MET A 12 -0.48 -38.52 7.42
N THR A 13 -0.66 -39.03 6.20
CA THR A 13 -1.36 -40.28 5.92
C THR A 13 -0.66 -41.48 6.57
N ASN A 14 0.67 -41.53 6.50
CA ASN A 14 1.46 -42.59 7.10
C ASN A 14 1.37 -42.58 8.64
N ILE A 15 1.48 -41.40 9.25
CA ILE A 15 1.33 -41.23 10.70
C ILE A 15 -0.07 -41.69 11.13
N GLN A 16 -1.13 -41.29 10.41
CA GLN A 16 -2.48 -41.74 10.72
C GLN A 16 -2.57 -43.26 10.71
N ASN A 17 -2.10 -43.92 9.65
CA ASN A 17 -2.20 -45.37 9.51
C ASN A 17 -1.39 -46.13 10.57
N THR A 18 -0.23 -45.60 10.95
CA THR A 18 0.66 -46.24 11.93
C THR A 18 0.11 -46.15 13.35
N PHE A 19 -0.50 -45.01 13.71
CA PHE A 19 -0.94 -44.74 15.10
C PHE A 19 -2.44 -45.00 15.34
N LYS A 20 -3.22 -45.35 14.31
CA LYS A 20 -4.68 -45.62 14.37
C LYS A 20 -5.10 -46.68 15.39
N GLY A 21 -4.21 -47.62 15.74
CA GLY A 21 -4.53 -48.80 16.56
C GLY A 21 -3.72 -48.95 17.84
N LEU A 22 -2.96 -47.92 18.26
CA LEU A 22 -2.15 -48.00 19.47
C LEU A 22 -3.02 -47.85 20.74
N GLY A 23 -2.81 -48.75 21.70
CA GLY A 23 -3.53 -48.77 22.98
C GLY A 23 -3.00 -47.75 23.99
N LEU A 24 -3.69 -47.61 25.14
CA LEU A 24 -3.34 -46.67 26.20
C LEU A 24 -1.85 -46.77 26.60
N LEU A 25 -1.17 -45.63 26.59
CA LEU A 25 0.24 -45.53 26.94
C LEU A 25 0.49 -45.88 28.41
N ILE A 26 1.59 -46.62 28.62
CA ILE A 26 2.24 -46.79 29.92
C ILE A 26 2.73 -45.41 30.39
N PRO A 27 2.71 -45.09 31.71
CA PRO A 27 3.22 -43.83 32.23
C PRO A 27 4.65 -43.56 31.72
N TYR A 28 4.84 -42.43 31.04
CA TYR A 28 6.11 -42.03 30.44
C TYR A 28 6.56 -40.68 31.01
N CYS A 29 7.84 -40.59 31.39
CA CYS A 29 8.42 -39.37 31.95
C CYS A 29 9.01 -38.49 30.84
N TRP A 30 8.19 -37.56 30.35
CA TRP A 30 8.58 -36.62 29.28
C TRP A 30 9.65 -35.62 29.71
N LYS A 31 10.54 -35.29 28.78
CA LYS A 31 11.53 -34.20 28.95
C LYS A 31 11.35 -33.12 27.88
N LYS A 32 11.71 -31.89 28.24
CA LYS A 32 11.76 -30.76 27.30
C LYS A 32 12.67 -31.10 26.12
N GLY A 33 12.15 -30.88 24.92
CA GLY A 33 12.82 -31.16 23.65
C GLY A 33 12.60 -32.56 23.08
N GLU A 34 11.93 -33.48 23.81
CA GLU A 34 11.68 -34.83 23.29
C GLU A 34 10.70 -34.82 22.11
N ALA A 35 11.01 -35.63 21.10
CA ALA A 35 10.14 -35.85 19.96
C ALA A 35 9.00 -36.80 20.33
N CYS A 36 7.80 -36.49 19.84
CA CYS A 36 6.61 -37.27 20.09
C CYS A 36 5.71 -37.33 18.86
N VAL A 37 4.76 -38.25 18.87
CA VAL A 37 3.57 -38.19 18.04
C VAL A 37 2.40 -37.83 18.94
N VAL A 38 1.67 -36.77 18.60
CA VAL A 38 0.60 -36.20 19.43
C VAL A 38 -0.75 -36.40 18.78
N ARG A 39 -1.75 -36.76 19.58
CA ARG A 39 -3.15 -36.75 19.14
C ARG A 39 -3.75 -35.37 19.40
N GLY A 40 -4.12 -34.69 18.33
CA GLY A 40 -4.80 -33.40 18.40
C GLY A 40 -6.22 -33.53 18.94
N SER A 41 -6.81 -32.38 19.26
CA SER A 41 -8.21 -32.24 19.65
C SER A 41 -9.18 -32.65 18.53
N ASP A 42 -8.74 -32.57 17.28
CA ASP A 42 -9.41 -33.11 16.09
C ASP A 42 -9.33 -34.64 15.96
N THR A 43 -8.71 -35.31 16.94
CA THR A 43 -8.49 -36.76 17.04
C THR A 43 -7.48 -37.34 16.05
N MET A 44 -6.79 -36.50 15.29
CA MET A 44 -5.77 -36.88 14.30
C MET A 44 -4.37 -36.89 14.92
N TRP A 45 -3.46 -37.64 14.30
CA TRP A 45 -2.07 -37.80 14.77
C TRP A 45 -1.09 -36.88 14.06
N TYR A 46 -0.21 -36.23 14.82
CA TYR A 46 0.75 -35.27 14.28
C TYR A 46 2.15 -35.49 14.86
N ARG A 47 3.17 -34.97 14.18
CA ARG A 47 4.50 -34.89 14.77
C ARG A 47 4.55 -33.73 15.76
N GLY A 48 5.05 -34.01 16.95
CA GLY A 48 5.15 -33.07 18.03
C GLY A 48 6.55 -33.00 18.62
N LYS A 49 6.83 -31.90 19.30
CA LYS A 49 8.00 -31.71 20.17
C LYS A 49 7.52 -31.19 21.52
N VAL A 50 7.94 -31.82 22.60
CA VAL A 50 7.61 -31.36 23.95
C VAL A 50 8.38 -30.07 24.23
N MET A 51 7.66 -28.98 24.47
CA MET A 51 8.25 -27.68 24.80
C MET A 51 8.41 -27.53 26.30
N GLU A 52 7.38 -27.85 27.08
CA GLU A 52 7.38 -27.74 28.53
C GLU A 52 6.49 -28.82 29.18
N VAL A 53 6.82 -29.18 30.41
CA VAL A 53 6.08 -30.16 31.22
C VAL A 53 5.35 -29.41 32.34
N CYS A 54 4.02 -29.35 32.25
CA CYS A 54 3.17 -28.54 33.13
C CYS A 54 2.27 -29.44 33.97
N GLY A 55 2.83 -30.05 35.02
CA GLY A 55 2.07 -30.91 35.94
C GLY A 55 1.43 -32.10 35.22
N SER A 56 0.11 -32.06 35.01
CA SER A 56 -0.68 -33.12 34.35
C SER A 56 -0.77 -32.98 32.82
N THR A 57 -0.37 -31.83 32.25
CA THR A 57 -0.37 -31.59 30.80
C THR A 57 1.03 -31.21 30.29
N LEU A 58 1.22 -31.31 28.99
CA LEU A 58 2.46 -30.99 28.29
C LEU A 58 2.16 -29.92 27.25
N GLN A 59 3.01 -28.89 27.16
CA GLN A 59 2.97 -28.01 26.00
C GLN A 59 3.70 -28.70 24.84
N VAL A 60 2.98 -28.96 23.76
CA VAL A 60 3.50 -29.66 22.59
C VAL A 60 3.41 -28.75 21.38
N GLN A 61 4.54 -28.56 20.70
CA GLN A 61 4.59 -27.87 19.41
C GLN A 61 4.36 -28.86 18.28
N TYR A 62 3.41 -28.57 17.40
CA TYR A 62 3.14 -29.32 16.18
C TYR A 62 4.16 -28.89 15.12
N ILE A 63 5.24 -29.65 14.97
CA ILE A 63 6.43 -29.19 14.23
C ILE A 63 6.19 -28.95 12.73
N ASP A 64 5.09 -29.49 12.18
CA ASP A 64 4.73 -29.33 10.77
C ASP A 64 3.73 -28.20 10.51
N HIS A 65 3.13 -27.66 11.57
CA HIS A 65 2.09 -26.63 11.48
C HIS A 65 2.41 -25.36 12.30
N GLY A 66 3.38 -25.43 13.22
CA GLY A 66 3.89 -24.29 13.97
C GLY A 66 3.12 -23.93 15.26
N TYR A 67 1.86 -24.37 15.42
CA TYR A 67 1.08 -24.08 16.62
C TYR A 67 1.47 -24.95 17.83
N VAL A 68 1.13 -24.45 19.02
CA VAL A 68 1.42 -25.09 20.32
C VAL A 68 0.11 -25.32 21.07
N GLU A 69 -0.07 -26.51 21.62
CA GLU A 69 -1.26 -26.88 22.39
C GLU A 69 -0.85 -27.52 23.73
N SER A 70 -1.69 -27.33 24.76
CA SER A 70 -1.54 -28.02 26.04
C SER A 70 -2.28 -29.35 26.00
N ILE A 71 -1.54 -30.45 25.92
CA ILE A 71 -2.07 -31.78 25.67
C ILE A 71 -1.86 -32.70 26.90
N PRO A 72 -2.86 -33.53 27.27
CA PRO A 72 -2.68 -34.57 28.29
C PRO A 72 -1.65 -35.62 27.89
N GLN A 73 -0.88 -36.14 28.85
CA GLN A 73 0.19 -37.11 28.56
C GLN A 73 -0.30 -38.38 27.82
N CYS A 74 -1.55 -38.78 28.04
CA CYS A 74 -2.14 -39.96 27.39
C CYS A 74 -2.37 -39.80 25.87
N HIS A 75 -2.23 -38.59 25.34
CA HIS A 75 -2.35 -38.30 23.91
C HIS A 75 -0.98 -38.24 23.20
N LEU A 76 0.14 -38.42 23.90
CA LEU A 76 1.48 -38.38 23.29
C LEU A 76 2.14 -39.76 23.28
N TYR A 77 2.71 -40.13 22.14
CA TYR A 77 3.52 -41.33 21.99
C TYR A 77 4.99 -40.97 21.85
N PRO A 78 5.89 -41.49 22.71
CA PRO A 78 7.32 -41.29 22.54
C PRO A 78 7.79 -42.10 21.33
N THR A 79 8.38 -41.42 20.34
CA THR A 79 8.88 -42.07 19.15
C THR A 79 9.98 -41.27 18.48
N THR A 80 10.92 -41.97 17.86
CA THR A 80 11.97 -41.40 17.01
C THR A 80 11.80 -41.76 15.53
N PHE A 81 10.71 -42.42 15.14
CA PHE A 81 10.52 -42.93 13.76
C PHE A 81 10.58 -41.83 12.69
N TYR A 82 10.21 -40.61 13.06
CA TYR A 82 10.12 -39.48 12.14
C TYR A 82 11.19 -38.41 12.38
N THR A 83 12.18 -38.65 13.25
CA THR A 83 13.22 -37.65 13.54
C THR A 83 14.20 -37.45 12.39
N GLY A 84 14.25 -38.39 11.43
CA GLY A 84 15.04 -38.26 10.21
C GLY A 84 14.38 -37.40 9.12
N ILE A 85 13.12 -37.00 9.30
CA ILE A 85 12.39 -36.16 8.35
C ILE A 85 12.37 -34.73 8.90
N PRO A 86 12.87 -33.72 8.16
CA PRO A 86 12.83 -32.32 8.61
C PRO A 86 11.40 -31.82 8.88
N PRO A 87 11.21 -30.83 9.78
CA PRO A 87 9.92 -30.14 9.95
C PRO A 87 9.49 -29.43 8.66
N PHE A 88 8.19 -29.42 8.38
CA PHE A 88 7.63 -28.69 7.23
C PHE A 88 7.27 -27.23 7.57
N CYS A 89 7.22 -26.88 8.86
CA CYS A 89 7.05 -25.50 9.31
C CYS A 89 8.41 -24.89 9.66
N ILE A 90 8.72 -23.74 9.04
CA ILE A 90 9.95 -22.98 9.32
C ILE A 90 9.59 -21.86 10.31
N PRO A 91 10.13 -21.88 11.54
CA PRO A 91 9.91 -20.80 12.48
C PRO A 91 10.66 -19.55 12.02
N CYS A 92 9.94 -18.44 11.88
CA CYS A 92 10.51 -17.16 11.47
C CYS A 92 10.26 -16.07 12.51
N GLU A 93 11.11 -15.06 12.50
CA GLU A 93 10.92 -13.81 13.22
C GLU A 93 11.13 -12.63 12.27
N LEU A 94 10.37 -11.55 12.48
CA LEU A 94 10.53 -10.34 11.69
C LEU A 94 11.83 -9.65 12.08
N TYR A 95 12.70 -9.45 11.10
CA TYR A 95 14.00 -8.83 11.28
C TYR A 95 13.84 -7.41 11.85
N LYS A 96 14.59 -7.13 12.93
CA LYS A 96 14.65 -5.82 13.59
C LYS A 96 13.29 -5.21 13.93
N THR A 97 12.29 -6.03 14.23
CA THR A 97 10.92 -5.59 14.54
C THR A 97 10.60 -5.89 16.00
N LEU A 98 10.46 -4.84 16.81
CA LEU A 98 10.23 -4.94 18.25
C LEU A 98 8.80 -4.50 18.58
N PRO A 99 7.95 -5.36 19.18
CA PRO A 99 6.59 -4.97 19.53
C PRO A 99 6.57 -3.87 20.60
N ILE A 100 5.58 -2.97 20.52
CA ILE A 100 5.38 -1.95 21.55
C ILE A 100 5.02 -2.62 22.87
N GLY A 101 5.77 -2.30 23.93
CA GLY A 101 5.61 -2.93 25.24
C GLY A 101 6.36 -4.25 25.41
N ASN A 102 7.23 -4.63 24.47
CA ASN A 102 8.05 -5.86 24.48
C ASN A 102 7.28 -7.18 24.35
N PHE A 103 5.99 -7.14 24.00
CA PHE A 103 5.20 -8.31 23.64
C PHE A 103 4.14 -7.95 22.60
N TRP A 104 3.83 -8.90 21.72
CA TRP A 104 2.79 -8.71 20.69
C TRP A 104 1.40 -8.76 21.34
N GLN A 105 0.67 -7.65 21.22
CA GLN A 105 -0.72 -7.54 21.66
C GLN A 105 -1.64 -8.36 20.77
N GLN A 106 -2.82 -8.74 21.28
CA GLN A 106 -3.72 -9.66 20.58
C GLN A 106 -4.36 -9.05 19.32
N ASP A 107 -4.59 -7.74 19.32
CA ASP A 107 -5.01 -6.95 18.15
C ASP A 107 -3.94 -6.96 17.04
N ALA A 108 -2.66 -6.78 17.40
CA ALA A 108 -1.55 -6.89 16.47
C ALA A 108 -1.43 -8.31 15.86
N VAL A 109 -1.62 -9.34 16.68
CA VAL A 109 -1.63 -10.74 16.23
C VAL A 109 -2.84 -11.02 15.33
N GLY A 110 -4.02 -10.51 15.68
CA GLY A 110 -5.21 -10.62 14.83
C GLY A 110 -5.01 -9.98 13.47
N CYS A 111 -4.40 -8.79 13.44
CA CYS A 111 -4.03 -8.12 12.20
C CYS A 111 -3.05 -8.95 11.34
N LEU A 112 -2.02 -9.58 11.95
CA LEU A 112 -1.14 -10.51 11.22
C LEU A 112 -1.91 -11.69 10.63
N GLN A 113 -2.82 -12.28 11.40
CA GLN A 113 -3.60 -13.43 10.96
C GLN A 113 -4.48 -13.06 9.77
N GLU A 114 -5.17 -11.92 9.82
CA GLU A 114 -5.99 -11.43 8.70
C GLU A 114 -5.16 -11.16 7.44
N LEU A 115 -3.96 -10.62 7.60
CA LEU A 115 -3.10 -10.23 6.47
C LEU A 115 -2.36 -11.39 5.80
N LEU A 116 -2.01 -12.44 6.56
CA LEU A 116 -1.08 -13.47 6.11
C LEU A 116 -1.72 -14.85 5.91
N THR A 117 -2.92 -15.09 6.46
CA THR A 117 -3.53 -16.42 6.39
C THR A 117 -3.96 -16.75 4.97
N ASN A 118 -3.43 -17.85 4.43
CA ASN A 118 -3.68 -18.33 3.05
C ASN A 118 -3.23 -17.37 1.94
N GLU A 119 -2.36 -16.41 2.26
CA GLU A 119 -1.80 -15.47 1.28
C GLU A 119 -0.39 -15.89 0.85
N GLU A 120 -0.08 -15.71 -0.42
CA GLU A 120 1.29 -15.87 -0.94
C GLU A 120 2.08 -14.61 -0.64
N VAL A 121 3.20 -14.77 0.06
CA VAL A 121 4.06 -13.68 0.52
C VAL A 121 5.48 -13.85 0.01
N GLU A 122 6.17 -12.73 -0.18
CA GLU A 122 7.57 -12.70 -0.51
C GLU A 122 8.39 -12.59 0.78
N ILE A 123 9.43 -13.42 0.90
CA ILE A 123 10.28 -13.48 2.09
C ILE A 123 11.72 -13.29 1.64
N HIS A 124 12.38 -12.29 2.23
CA HIS A 124 13.82 -12.08 2.11
C HIS A 124 14.50 -12.51 3.41
N VAL A 125 15.50 -13.37 3.29
CA VAL A 125 16.24 -13.88 4.44
C VAL A 125 17.35 -12.90 4.80
N GLU A 126 17.24 -12.27 5.96
CA GLU A 126 18.19 -11.25 6.43
C GLU A 126 19.32 -11.89 7.24
N LYS A 127 18.97 -12.84 8.12
CA LYS A 127 19.94 -13.54 8.97
C LYS A 127 19.56 -15.00 9.15
N LEU A 128 20.54 -15.87 8.88
CA LEU A 128 20.44 -17.29 9.18
C LEU A 128 20.65 -17.52 10.69
N PRO A 129 19.89 -18.45 11.31
CA PRO A 129 20.10 -18.79 12.71
C PRO A 129 21.41 -19.57 12.89
N ASP A 130 22.07 -19.36 14.04
CA ASP A 130 23.27 -20.11 14.41
C ASP A 130 22.97 -21.60 14.63
N ASN A 131 21.75 -21.89 15.08
CA ASN A 131 21.22 -23.24 15.28
C ASN A 131 20.09 -23.50 14.26
N PRO A 132 20.12 -24.63 13.51
CA PRO A 132 19.06 -24.99 12.56
C PRO A 132 17.64 -25.08 13.14
N TRP A 133 17.52 -25.14 14.48
CA TRP A 133 16.24 -25.20 15.19
C TRP A 133 15.73 -23.84 15.70
N ASP A 134 16.52 -22.77 15.56
CA ASP A 134 16.13 -21.43 15.97
C ASP A 134 15.36 -20.70 14.85
N LYS A 135 14.84 -19.52 15.16
CA LYS A 135 14.01 -18.75 14.24
C LYS A 135 14.86 -18.11 13.15
N LEU A 136 14.36 -18.17 11.91
CA LEU A 136 14.93 -17.46 10.78
C LEU A 136 14.55 -15.98 10.85
N SER A 137 15.52 -15.06 10.86
CA SER A 137 15.21 -13.63 10.82
C SER A 137 14.95 -13.20 9.37
N ILE A 138 13.74 -12.70 9.11
CA ILE A 138 13.26 -12.43 7.75
C ILE A 138 12.67 -11.02 7.62
N SER A 139 12.78 -10.46 6.42
CA SER A 139 11.95 -9.35 5.95
C SER A 139 10.82 -9.95 5.11
N LEU A 140 9.58 -9.72 5.53
CA LEU A 140 8.39 -10.22 4.84
C LEU A 140 7.72 -9.09 4.09
N TYR A 141 7.42 -9.34 2.83
CA TYR A 141 6.70 -8.44 1.94
C TYR A 141 5.39 -9.11 1.48
N PHE A 142 4.28 -8.39 1.59
CA PHE A 142 3.00 -8.81 1.03
C PHE A 142 2.56 -7.78 -0.02
N GLY A 143 2.37 -8.21 -1.28
CA GLY A 143 2.06 -7.28 -2.37
C GLY A 143 3.05 -6.10 -2.48
N GLY A 144 4.33 -6.35 -2.21
CA GLY A 144 5.41 -5.35 -2.21
C GLY A 144 5.53 -4.48 -0.96
N ILE A 145 4.64 -4.67 0.01
CA ILE A 145 4.63 -3.87 1.24
C ILE A 145 5.36 -4.63 2.34
N SER A 146 6.39 -4.00 2.91
CA SER A 146 7.09 -4.49 4.10
C SER A 146 6.13 -4.60 5.29
N LEU A 147 6.01 -5.81 5.83
CA LEU A 147 5.15 -6.09 6.98
C LEU A 147 5.59 -5.37 8.25
N SER A 148 6.89 -5.28 8.49
CA SER A 148 7.43 -4.54 9.64
C SER A 148 7.09 -3.05 9.57
N SER A 149 7.12 -2.47 8.37
CA SER A 149 6.74 -1.08 8.13
C SER A 149 5.24 -0.86 8.34
N PHE A 150 4.40 -1.77 7.84
CA PHE A 150 2.96 -1.73 8.05
C PHE A 150 2.59 -1.81 9.54
N MET A 151 3.23 -2.73 10.28
CA MET A 151 2.97 -2.91 11.71
C MET A 151 3.48 -1.76 12.57
N ALA A 152 4.59 -1.14 12.18
CA ALA A 152 5.07 0.07 12.85
C ALA A 152 4.09 1.23 12.65
N HIS A 153 3.52 1.36 11.46
CA HIS A 153 2.51 2.38 11.16
C HIS A 153 1.24 2.23 12.01
N GLN A 154 0.74 0.99 12.16
CA GLN A 154 -0.41 0.71 13.01
C GLN A 154 -0.10 0.86 14.52
N LYS A 155 1.12 1.30 14.87
CA LYS A 155 1.61 1.47 16.24
C LYS A 155 1.59 0.15 17.02
N TYR A 156 1.88 -0.97 16.35
CA TYR A 156 2.05 -2.27 17.00
C TYR A 156 3.52 -2.59 17.30
N CYS A 157 4.46 -2.03 16.55
CA CYS A 157 5.90 -2.26 16.76
C CYS A 157 6.77 -1.05 16.41
N VAL A 158 8.07 -1.17 16.68
CA VAL A 158 9.14 -0.27 16.23
C VAL A 158 10.07 -1.11 15.35
N ALA A 159 10.38 -0.64 14.13
CA ALA A 159 11.30 -1.32 13.22
C ALA A 159 12.62 -0.56 13.13
N GLU A 160 13.75 -1.19 13.47
CA GLU A 160 15.07 -0.52 13.54
C GLU A 160 15.74 -0.32 12.17
N ASP A 161 15.38 -1.11 11.14
CA ASP A 161 15.99 -1.08 9.80
C ASP A 161 15.11 -0.44 8.72
N CYS A 162 14.27 0.52 9.10
CA CYS A 162 13.70 1.39 8.08
C CYS A 162 14.79 2.40 7.65
N GLN A 163 15.54 2.05 6.60
CA GLN A 163 16.39 3.00 5.89
C GLN A 163 15.57 4.18 5.30
N ASP A 164 14.23 4.07 5.27
CA ASP A 164 13.31 5.16 4.94
C ASP A 164 12.84 6.00 6.14
N VAL A 165 13.16 5.64 7.39
CA VAL A 165 12.84 6.45 8.59
C VAL A 165 14.08 7.13 9.18
N GLN A 166 15.30 6.76 8.76
CA GLN A 166 16.52 7.40 9.27
C GLN A 166 16.81 8.82 8.71
N LYS A 167 15.95 9.37 7.83
CA LYS A 167 15.90 10.82 7.57
C LYS A 167 15.00 11.61 8.52
N LEU A 168 14.33 10.95 9.47
CA LEU A 168 13.53 11.57 10.55
C LEU A 168 14.16 11.35 11.93
N GLY A 169 15.47 11.08 11.97
CA GLY A 169 16.21 10.88 13.20
C GLY A 169 16.09 12.04 14.18
N LEU A 170 15.71 11.68 15.41
CA LEU A 170 16.37 12.15 16.62
C LEU A 170 16.42 13.67 16.81
N PHE A 171 15.25 14.30 16.92
CA PHE A 171 15.07 15.32 17.96
C PHE A 171 13.75 15.01 18.67
N ALA A 172 13.90 14.52 19.90
CA ALA A 172 12.88 14.73 20.91
C ALA A 172 12.87 16.24 21.19
N GLU A 173 12.01 16.97 20.49
CA GLU A 173 11.45 18.27 20.85
C GLU A 173 10.25 18.50 19.92
N ASP A 174 9.14 18.97 20.49
CA ASP A 174 7.84 19.17 19.83
C ASP A 174 7.96 19.79 18.42
N THR A 175 7.84 18.98 17.36
CA THR A 175 7.29 19.42 16.07
C THR A 175 6.69 18.22 15.34
N CYS A 176 5.36 18.12 15.37
CA CYS A 176 4.59 17.13 14.62
C CYS A 176 4.77 17.40 13.12
N VAL A 177 5.57 16.61 12.40
CA VAL A 177 5.59 16.66 10.93
C VAL A 177 4.38 15.87 10.45
N SER A 178 3.32 16.58 10.09
CA SER A 178 2.11 16.02 9.48
C SER A 178 2.49 15.23 8.20
N PRO A 179 1.93 14.02 7.98
CA PRO A 179 2.16 13.29 6.75
C PRO A 179 1.77 14.13 5.54
N SER A 180 2.61 14.16 4.51
CA SER A 180 2.36 14.93 3.29
C SER A 180 2.75 14.13 2.05
N TYR A 181 2.07 14.37 0.93
CA TYR A 181 2.43 13.75 -0.33
C TYR A 181 3.71 14.33 -0.93
N MET A 182 4.45 13.47 -1.63
CA MET A 182 5.59 13.87 -2.47
C MET A 182 5.10 14.45 -3.79
N LEU A 183 5.73 15.53 -4.26
CA LEU A 183 5.47 16.08 -5.60
C LEU A 183 6.32 15.35 -6.65
N PRO A 184 5.79 15.14 -7.87
CA PRO A 184 6.56 14.51 -8.94
C PRO A 184 7.68 15.43 -9.43
N PRO A 185 8.83 14.87 -9.87
CA PRO A 185 9.89 15.65 -10.49
C PRO A 185 9.40 16.19 -11.85
N LEU A 186 9.28 17.52 -11.95
CA LEU A 186 8.90 18.16 -13.20
C LEU A 186 10.08 18.29 -14.17
N PRO A 187 9.86 18.15 -15.49
CA PRO A 187 10.89 18.37 -16.49
C PRO A 187 11.46 19.79 -16.47
N VAL A 188 12.65 19.95 -17.07
CA VAL A 188 13.32 21.25 -17.19
C VAL A 188 12.47 22.18 -18.07
N PRO A 189 12.36 23.48 -17.74
CA PRO A 189 11.65 24.45 -18.59
C PRO A 189 12.15 24.47 -20.04
N GLY A 190 11.22 24.61 -20.98
CA GLY A 190 11.49 24.77 -22.40
C GLY A 190 11.30 23.53 -23.28
N ASP A 191 11.64 22.33 -22.81
CA ASP A 191 11.49 21.12 -23.64
C ASP A 191 10.06 20.56 -23.56
N PRO A 192 9.42 20.23 -24.70
CA PRO A 192 8.10 19.63 -24.70
C PRO A 192 8.16 18.16 -24.26
N PHE A 193 7.24 17.78 -23.37
CA PHE A 193 7.08 16.42 -22.85
C PHE A 193 5.62 15.96 -23.00
N PRO A 194 5.39 14.65 -23.19
CA PRO A 194 4.05 14.10 -23.33
C PRO A 194 3.29 14.20 -22.00
N VAL A 195 2.03 14.61 -22.08
CA VAL A 195 1.13 14.76 -20.94
C VAL A 195 -0.28 14.34 -21.30
N ARG A 196 -1.04 14.00 -20.27
CA ARG A 196 -2.49 13.83 -20.35
C ARG A 196 -3.17 14.76 -19.35
N VAL A 197 -4.24 15.42 -19.79
CA VAL A 197 -5.08 16.22 -18.90
C VAL A 197 -6.06 15.29 -18.18
N THR A 198 -6.02 15.25 -16.86
CA THR A 198 -6.87 14.36 -16.05
C THR A 198 -8.08 15.08 -15.47
N HIS A 199 -7.97 16.39 -15.25
CA HIS A 199 -9.06 17.21 -14.71
C HIS A 199 -8.94 18.67 -15.16
N LEU A 200 -10.06 19.34 -15.43
CA LEU A 200 -10.12 20.76 -15.75
C LEU A 200 -10.84 21.49 -14.62
N VAL A 201 -10.21 22.53 -14.09
CA VAL A 201 -10.84 23.45 -13.13
C VAL A 201 -11.47 24.62 -13.88
N SER A 202 -10.72 25.21 -14.81
CA SER A 202 -11.20 26.25 -15.72
C SER A 202 -10.47 26.12 -17.06
N PRO A 203 -10.84 26.88 -18.11
CA PRO A 203 -10.09 26.88 -19.36
C PRO A 203 -8.59 27.19 -19.18
N LYS A 204 -8.23 28.02 -18.19
CA LYS A 204 -6.85 28.42 -17.90
C LYS A 204 -6.15 27.51 -16.88
N GLU A 205 -6.89 26.66 -16.17
CA GLU A 205 -6.37 25.87 -15.06
C GLU A 205 -6.74 24.40 -15.15
N VAL A 206 -5.72 23.54 -15.22
CA VAL A 206 -5.88 22.11 -15.50
C VAL A 206 -4.96 21.27 -14.61
N TYR A 207 -5.29 19.99 -14.45
CA TYR A 207 -4.41 18.98 -13.89
C TYR A 207 -3.83 18.11 -15.00
N ILE A 208 -2.52 17.95 -14.98
CA ILE A 208 -1.79 17.10 -15.92
C ILE A 208 -1.16 15.91 -15.21
N CYS A 209 -1.09 14.79 -15.92
CA CYS A 209 -0.32 13.61 -15.54
C CYS A 209 0.80 13.41 -16.55
N LEU A 210 2.01 13.11 -16.05
CA LEU A 210 3.18 12.79 -16.85
C LEU A 210 3.08 11.31 -17.27
N ASP A 211 3.01 11.02 -18.56
CA ASP A 211 2.96 9.63 -19.00
C ASP A 211 4.34 8.94 -18.76
N PRO A 212 4.40 7.84 -17.98
CA PRO A 212 5.67 7.17 -17.67
C PRO A 212 6.28 6.43 -18.88
N SER A 213 5.44 5.98 -19.82
CA SER A 213 5.83 5.07 -20.91
C SER A 213 6.82 5.69 -21.91
N GLU A 214 6.80 7.01 -22.10
CA GLU A 214 7.67 7.71 -23.06
C GLU A 214 8.84 8.46 -22.41
N ASN A 215 8.78 8.74 -21.10
CA ASN A 215 9.85 9.46 -20.41
C ASN A 215 11.09 8.58 -20.10
N LEU A 216 10.93 7.25 -20.12
CA LEU A 216 12.02 6.29 -19.97
C LEU A 216 13.05 6.32 -21.12
N THR A 217 12.69 6.83 -22.30
CA THR A 217 13.62 6.87 -23.44
C THR A 217 14.54 8.08 -23.46
N LYS A 218 14.28 9.13 -22.66
CA LYS A 218 15.14 10.34 -22.63
C LYS A 218 16.08 10.44 -21.43
N GLN A 219 15.84 9.70 -20.34
CA GLN A 219 16.74 9.68 -19.18
C GLN A 219 17.69 8.47 -19.12
N SER A 220 17.44 7.40 -19.90
CA SER A 220 18.27 6.18 -19.88
C SER A 220 19.55 6.21 -20.74
N ALA A 221 19.92 7.36 -21.32
CA ALA A 221 21.15 7.47 -22.11
C ALA A 221 22.43 7.68 -21.27
N ARG A 222 22.34 7.79 -19.94
CA ARG A 222 23.53 7.73 -19.07
C ARG A 222 23.25 6.86 -17.85
N GLU A 223 24.10 5.84 -17.74
CA GLU A 223 24.27 4.93 -16.60
C GLU A 223 23.30 3.74 -16.59
N GLY A 224 23.79 2.64 -17.18
CA GLY A 224 23.17 1.34 -17.07
C GLY A 224 23.40 0.74 -15.68
N ALA A 225 22.34 0.23 -15.08
CA ALA A 225 22.36 -0.88 -14.14
C ALA A 225 20.92 -1.33 -13.84
N THR A 226 20.72 -2.64 -13.85
CA THR A 226 19.68 -3.41 -13.15
C THR A 226 18.21 -3.06 -13.42
N SER A 227 17.52 -3.96 -14.13
CA SER A 227 16.07 -4.16 -14.04
C SER A 227 15.70 -4.57 -12.62
N SER A 228 15.48 -3.58 -11.75
CA SER A 228 14.89 -3.78 -10.44
C SER A 228 13.38 -3.63 -10.62
N ASP A 229 12.63 -4.67 -10.23
CA ASP A 229 11.17 -4.68 -10.22
C ASP A 229 10.66 -3.54 -9.33
N SER A 230 10.41 -2.37 -9.94
CA SER A 230 9.80 -1.24 -9.25
C SER A 230 8.30 -1.45 -9.21
N GLU A 231 7.79 -1.92 -8.07
CA GLU A 231 6.37 -2.07 -7.76
C GLU A 231 5.56 -0.84 -8.16
N SER A 232 4.46 -1.08 -8.89
CA SER A 232 3.62 0.00 -9.40
C SER A 232 2.65 0.52 -8.34
N LEU A 233 2.30 1.82 -8.41
CA LEU A 233 1.25 2.41 -7.56
C LEU A 233 -0.08 1.66 -7.72
N ASP A 234 -0.38 1.18 -8.94
CA ASP A 234 -1.61 0.47 -9.25
C ASP A 234 -1.74 -0.86 -8.49
N GLU A 235 -0.64 -1.59 -8.29
CA GLU A 235 -0.61 -2.81 -7.49
C GLU A 235 -0.81 -2.52 -6.00
N ALA A 236 -0.13 -1.50 -5.49
CA ALA A 236 -0.30 -1.06 -4.11
C ALA A 236 -1.75 -0.60 -3.81
N LEU A 237 -2.38 0.11 -4.75
CA LEU A 237 -3.78 0.53 -4.64
C LEU A 237 -4.76 -0.63 -4.74
N LYS A 238 -4.53 -1.60 -5.64
CA LYS A 238 -5.36 -2.83 -5.71
C LYS A 238 -5.35 -3.58 -4.39
N TRP A 239 -4.20 -3.68 -3.74
CA TRP A 239 -4.11 -4.30 -2.42
C TRP A 239 -4.80 -3.47 -1.33
N CYS A 240 -4.58 -2.15 -1.29
CA CYS A 240 -5.23 -1.28 -0.31
C CYS A 240 -6.76 -1.39 -0.38
N ASN A 241 -7.30 -1.56 -1.58
CA ASN A 241 -8.73 -1.80 -1.80
C ASN A 241 -9.21 -3.14 -1.22
N LYS A 242 -8.38 -4.18 -1.17
CA LYS A 242 -8.74 -5.48 -0.57
C LYS A 242 -8.81 -5.42 0.95
N ILE A 243 -7.94 -4.63 1.58
CA ILE A 243 -7.83 -4.56 3.05
C ILE A 243 -8.50 -3.32 3.64
N VAL A 244 -9.22 -2.53 2.84
CA VAL A 244 -9.75 -1.23 3.27
C VAL A 244 -10.72 -1.30 4.46
N GLU A 245 -11.36 -2.45 4.65
CA GLU A 245 -12.25 -2.71 5.78
C GLU A 245 -11.50 -2.78 7.12
N SER A 246 -10.24 -3.21 7.12
CA SER A 246 -9.39 -3.26 8.31
C SER A 246 -8.66 -1.93 8.57
N LEU A 247 -8.66 -1.00 7.61
CA LEU A 247 -8.07 0.32 7.80
C LEU A 247 -8.95 1.19 8.73
N PRO A 248 -8.33 1.98 9.63
CA PRO A 248 -9.08 2.81 10.56
C PRO A 248 -9.78 3.99 9.87
N HIS A 249 -10.93 4.38 10.42
CA HIS A 249 -11.64 5.61 10.05
C HIS A 249 -10.83 6.85 10.42
N LEU A 250 -10.94 7.89 9.59
CA LEU A 250 -10.42 9.20 9.96
C LEU A 250 -11.19 9.77 11.16
N THR A 251 -10.44 10.19 12.16
CA THR A 251 -10.96 10.88 13.35
C THR A 251 -10.60 12.36 13.39
N ASP A 252 -9.63 12.76 12.57
CA ASP A 252 -9.16 14.12 12.40
C ASP A 252 -9.40 14.58 10.96
N PHE A 253 -9.71 15.87 10.80
CA PHE A 253 -10.13 16.49 9.54
C PHE A 253 -9.33 17.76 9.23
N GLU A 254 -8.07 17.80 9.65
CA GLU A 254 -7.13 18.85 9.29
C GLU A 254 -7.01 19.02 7.77
N LYS A 255 -6.88 20.28 7.34
CA LYS A 255 -6.69 20.62 5.93
C LYS A 255 -5.34 20.09 5.43
N GLU A 256 -5.31 19.61 4.19
CA GLU A 256 -4.20 18.93 3.52
C GLU A 256 -3.86 17.53 4.06
N LEU A 257 -4.57 17.02 5.07
CA LEU A 257 -4.30 15.69 5.63
C LEU A 257 -4.48 14.60 4.56
N PRO A 258 -3.46 13.75 4.30
CA PRO A 258 -3.57 12.62 3.40
C PRO A 258 -4.55 11.57 3.89
N CYS A 259 -5.35 11.03 2.99
CA CYS A 259 -6.34 9.99 3.29
C CYS A 259 -6.61 9.08 2.10
N LEU A 260 -7.32 7.99 2.36
CA LEU A 260 -8.02 7.24 1.32
C LEU A 260 -9.48 7.67 1.30
N ALA A 261 -10.01 7.89 0.10
CA ALA A 261 -11.41 8.21 -0.12
C ALA A 261 -12.04 7.24 -1.12
N GLU A 262 -13.26 6.80 -0.85
CA GLU A 262 -14.03 5.96 -1.75
C GLU A 262 -14.62 6.83 -2.87
N TYR A 263 -14.41 6.41 -4.12
CA TYR A 263 -14.95 7.06 -5.31
C TYR A 263 -16.27 6.41 -5.77
N VAL A 264 -16.87 6.95 -6.83
CA VAL A 264 -18.21 6.53 -7.30
C VAL A 264 -18.25 5.10 -7.87
N ASP A 265 -17.10 4.54 -8.21
CA ASP A 265 -16.92 3.16 -8.65
C ASP A 265 -16.81 2.16 -7.49
N GLY A 266 -16.84 2.64 -6.24
CA GLY A 266 -16.69 1.83 -5.03
C GLY A 266 -15.22 1.50 -4.69
N LEU A 267 -14.26 2.01 -5.46
CA LEU A 267 -12.83 1.85 -5.18
C LEU A 267 -12.30 3.02 -4.36
N TRP A 268 -11.23 2.76 -3.63
CA TRP A 268 -10.55 3.67 -2.74
C TRP A 268 -9.26 4.18 -3.38
N TYR A 269 -9.09 5.50 -3.34
CA TYR A 269 -7.98 6.19 -3.97
C TYR A 269 -7.31 7.15 -3.00
N ARG A 270 -6.06 7.53 -3.31
CA ARG A 270 -5.31 8.53 -2.54
C ARG A 270 -5.96 9.89 -2.70
N ALA A 271 -6.25 10.51 -1.56
CA ALA A 271 -6.87 11.81 -1.50
C ALA A 271 -6.23 12.67 -0.40
N LYS A 272 -6.59 13.94 -0.38
CA LYS A 272 -6.31 14.85 0.73
C LYS A 272 -7.55 15.64 1.10
N LEU A 273 -7.67 15.98 2.37
CA LEU A 273 -8.76 16.80 2.88
C LEU A 273 -8.56 18.26 2.49
N LEU A 274 -9.60 18.95 2.03
CA LEU A 274 -9.54 20.37 1.71
C LEU A 274 -10.31 21.22 2.71
N SER A 275 -11.58 20.87 2.95
CA SER A 275 -12.45 21.64 3.83
C SER A 275 -13.70 20.85 4.20
N ILE A 276 -14.28 21.17 5.35
CA ILE A 276 -15.62 20.69 5.73
C ILE A 276 -16.67 21.60 5.07
N ILE A 277 -17.59 21.00 4.30
CA ILE A 277 -18.64 21.71 3.56
C ILE A 277 -19.92 21.80 4.41
N GLU A 278 -20.26 20.73 5.11
CA GLU A 278 -21.41 20.68 6.03
C GLU A 278 -21.02 19.94 7.30
N LEU A 279 -21.63 20.32 8.44
CA LEU A 279 -21.36 19.70 9.74
C LEU A 279 -22.43 18.68 10.17
N VAL A 280 -23.61 18.71 9.57
CA VAL A 280 -24.75 17.86 9.99
C VAL A 280 -25.53 17.35 8.77
N PRO A 281 -25.27 16.11 8.29
CA PRO A 281 -24.13 15.27 8.65
C PRO A 281 -22.80 15.88 8.18
N ILE A 282 -21.68 15.46 8.77
CA ILE A 282 -20.35 15.95 8.37
C ILE A 282 -20.08 15.53 6.92
N GLN A 283 -19.88 16.52 6.05
CA GLN A 283 -19.49 16.35 4.65
C GLN A 283 -18.18 17.07 4.40
N ILE A 284 -17.21 16.37 3.84
CA ILE A 284 -15.84 16.87 3.65
C ILE A 284 -15.53 16.89 2.16
N LEU A 285 -15.02 18.02 1.69
CA LEU A 285 -14.44 18.14 0.36
C LEU A 285 -13.04 17.53 0.38
N VAL A 286 -12.86 16.50 -0.44
CA VAL A 286 -11.57 15.85 -0.66
C VAL A 286 -11.12 16.06 -2.10
N GLN A 287 -9.81 16.04 -2.29
CA GLN A 287 -9.19 16.02 -3.61
C GLN A 287 -8.43 14.72 -3.82
N PHE A 288 -8.70 14.04 -4.93
CA PHE A 288 -7.93 12.88 -5.36
C PHE A 288 -6.61 13.34 -5.97
N VAL A 289 -5.51 13.01 -5.32
CA VAL A 289 -4.19 13.57 -5.66
C VAL A 289 -3.60 13.00 -6.95
N ASP A 290 -4.12 11.86 -7.40
CA ASP A 290 -3.65 11.20 -8.62
C ASP A 290 -4.43 11.59 -9.88
N TYR A 291 -5.59 12.23 -9.70
CA TYR A 291 -6.48 12.62 -10.80
C TYR A 291 -6.76 14.13 -10.84
N GLY A 292 -6.63 14.82 -9.69
CA GLY A 292 -6.96 16.23 -9.53
C GLY A 292 -8.46 16.49 -9.28
N THR A 293 -9.29 15.46 -9.39
CA THR A 293 -10.75 15.53 -9.18
C THR A 293 -11.10 15.77 -7.72
N TYR A 294 -12.29 16.32 -7.50
CA TYR A 294 -12.81 16.61 -6.16
C TYR A 294 -14.10 15.82 -5.91
N LEU A 295 -14.32 15.46 -4.65
CA LEU A 295 -15.54 14.80 -4.22
C LEU A 295 -15.93 15.30 -2.83
N VAL A 296 -17.23 15.48 -2.61
CA VAL A 296 -17.77 15.66 -1.26
C VAL A 296 -18.11 14.28 -0.72
N ALA A 297 -17.43 13.88 0.37
CA ALA A 297 -17.57 12.56 0.97
C ALA A 297 -17.96 12.67 2.45
N PRO A 298 -18.87 11.80 2.93
CA PRO A 298 -19.10 11.61 4.36
C PRO A 298 -17.92 10.86 5.02
N THR A 299 -17.82 10.96 6.34
CA THR A 299 -16.70 10.41 7.12
C THR A 299 -16.53 8.89 7.00
N ASN A 300 -17.61 8.13 6.79
CA ASN A 300 -17.56 6.68 6.60
C ASN A 300 -16.94 6.24 5.26
N ARG A 301 -16.82 7.16 4.29
CA ARG A 301 -16.16 6.97 2.99
C ARG A 301 -14.72 7.48 2.99
N LEU A 302 -14.17 7.69 4.19
CA LEU A 302 -12.79 8.12 4.42
C LEU A 302 -12.07 7.11 5.33
N ARG A 303 -10.78 6.87 5.05
CA ARG A 303 -9.89 6.00 5.82
C ARG A 303 -8.52 6.65 5.96
N HIS A 304 -7.79 6.27 7.01
CA HIS A 304 -6.36 6.59 7.09
C HIS A 304 -5.62 5.96 5.91
N ILE A 305 -4.71 6.73 5.32
CA ILE A 305 -3.84 6.24 4.26
C ILE A 305 -2.62 5.51 4.84
N PRO A 306 -2.29 4.30 4.37
CA PRO A 306 -1.02 3.66 4.71
C PRO A 306 0.17 4.50 4.24
N TYR A 307 1.18 4.70 5.08
CA TYR A 307 2.37 5.51 4.71
C TYR A 307 3.15 4.94 3.53
N CYS A 308 3.07 3.62 3.29
CA CYS A 308 3.67 3.01 2.10
C CYS A 308 3.07 3.56 0.79
N LEU A 309 1.85 4.12 0.80
CA LEU A 309 1.30 4.83 -0.35
C LEU A 309 1.81 6.27 -0.48
N LEU A 310 2.37 6.87 0.58
CA LEU A 310 2.94 8.22 0.53
C LEU A 310 4.32 8.25 -0.14
N LYS A 311 5.00 7.09 -0.27
CA LYS A 311 6.27 6.96 -1.00
C LYS A 311 6.13 7.31 -2.49
N TYR A 312 4.93 7.10 -3.04
CA TYR A 312 4.65 7.42 -4.44
C TYR A 312 4.33 8.92 -4.59
N PRO A 313 4.96 9.64 -5.52
CA PRO A 313 4.58 11.00 -5.85
C PRO A 313 3.11 11.10 -6.29
N VAL A 314 2.48 12.26 -6.09
CA VAL A 314 1.16 12.54 -6.66
C VAL A 314 1.24 12.47 -8.19
N GLN A 315 0.24 11.87 -8.84
CA GLN A 315 0.25 11.74 -10.30
C GLN A 315 -0.35 12.95 -11.02
N ALA A 316 -1.25 13.71 -10.39
CA ALA A 316 -1.88 14.88 -11.00
C ALA A 316 -1.26 16.19 -10.48
N VAL A 317 -0.64 16.94 -11.39
CA VAL A 317 -0.04 18.24 -11.10
C VAL A 317 -0.96 19.35 -11.58
N ARG A 318 -1.32 20.25 -10.66
CA ARG A 318 -2.08 21.48 -10.98
C ARG A 318 -1.19 22.44 -11.74
N VAL A 319 -1.64 22.91 -12.91
CA VAL A 319 -0.89 23.82 -13.78
C VAL A 319 -1.80 24.91 -14.37
N LEU A 320 -1.20 26.06 -14.67
CA LEU A 320 -1.82 27.15 -15.41
C LEU A 320 -1.39 27.13 -16.88
N LEU A 321 -2.32 27.44 -17.78
CA LEU A 321 -2.05 27.56 -19.21
C LEU A 321 -1.72 29.00 -19.58
N ALA A 322 -0.62 29.19 -20.30
CA ALA A 322 -0.15 30.49 -20.75
C ALA A 322 -0.67 30.89 -22.15
N GLY A 323 -0.61 32.19 -22.42
CA GLY A 323 -0.78 32.78 -23.76
C GLY A 323 -2.20 33.24 -24.09
N PHE A 324 -3.15 33.11 -23.17
CA PHE A 324 -4.53 33.54 -23.41
C PHE A 324 -5.26 33.94 -22.13
N LYS A 325 -6.31 34.73 -22.34
CA LYS A 325 -7.22 35.26 -21.32
C LYS A 325 -8.67 35.10 -21.79
N PRO A 326 -9.65 35.22 -20.88
CA PRO A 326 -11.07 35.19 -21.26
C PRO A 326 -11.40 36.28 -22.28
N ALA A 327 -12.28 35.99 -23.23
CA ALA A 327 -12.72 36.99 -24.20
C ALA A 327 -13.50 38.12 -23.52
N SER A 328 -13.12 39.36 -23.81
CA SER A 328 -13.67 40.58 -23.21
C SER A 328 -15.15 40.78 -23.61
N ASP A 329 -15.49 40.40 -24.84
CA ASP A 329 -16.82 40.57 -25.44
C ASP A 329 -17.66 39.26 -25.48
N ASP A 330 -17.37 38.30 -24.60
CA ASP A 330 -18.13 37.04 -24.57
C ASP A 330 -19.61 37.29 -24.18
N LYS A 331 -20.52 37.09 -25.15
CA LYS A 331 -21.98 37.29 -24.98
C LYS A 331 -22.67 36.16 -24.21
N ASN A 332 -21.95 35.11 -23.81
CA ASN A 332 -22.53 33.99 -23.08
C ASN A 332 -22.94 34.38 -21.65
N MET A 333 -24.22 34.13 -21.33
CA MET A 333 -24.77 34.43 -20.00
C MET A 333 -24.42 33.40 -18.93
N LYS A 334 -24.10 32.16 -19.32
CA LYS A 334 -23.75 31.09 -18.37
C LYS A 334 -22.25 31.11 -18.07
N ARG A 335 -21.90 31.54 -16.86
CA ARG A 335 -20.52 31.63 -16.38
C ARG A 335 -20.18 30.51 -15.39
N ILE A 336 -18.89 30.24 -15.22
CA ILE A 336 -18.42 29.31 -14.19
C ILE A 336 -18.58 30.00 -12.82
N PRO A 337 -19.34 29.43 -11.85
CA PRO A 337 -19.67 30.14 -10.61
C PRO A 337 -18.46 30.62 -9.79
N TYR A 338 -17.37 29.85 -9.80
CA TYR A 338 -16.13 30.13 -9.08
C TYR A 338 -15.05 30.81 -9.94
N SER A 339 -15.31 31.03 -11.24
CA SER A 339 -14.40 31.66 -12.20
C SER A 339 -15.23 32.41 -13.25
N PRO A 340 -15.96 33.46 -12.82
CA PRO A 340 -17.01 34.09 -13.61
C PRO A 340 -16.50 34.78 -14.89
N GLU A 341 -15.20 35.03 -14.97
CA GLU A 341 -14.53 35.52 -16.17
C GLU A 341 -14.66 34.54 -17.36
N TRP A 342 -14.78 33.24 -17.11
CA TRP A 342 -14.96 32.23 -18.15
C TRP A 342 -16.43 31.82 -18.32
N SER A 343 -16.87 31.64 -19.57
CA SER A 343 -18.16 31.04 -19.87
C SER A 343 -18.11 29.51 -19.79
N LEU A 344 -19.26 28.88 -19.54
CA LEU A 344 -19.38 27.43 -19.62
C LEU A 344 -19.03 26.91 -21.02
N ASN A 345 -19.28 27.69 -22.07
CA ASN A 345 -18.92 27.32 -23.44
C ASN A 345 -17.41 27.26 -23.62
N ALA A 346 -16.65 28.21 -23.05
CA ALA A 346 -15.19 28.14 -23.05
C ALA A 346 -14.68 26.88 -22.34
N LEU A 347 -15.30 26.51 -21.21
CA LEU A 347 -14.97 25.28 -20.49
C LEU A 347 -15.21 24.04 -21.34
N TRP A 348 -16.40 23.88 -21.92
CA TRP A 348 -16.72 22.72 -22.76
C TRP A 348 -15.86 22.64 -24.02
N ALA A 349 -15.60 23.77 -24.68
CA ALA A 349 -14.69 23.82 -25.81
C ALA A 349 -13.27 23.37 -25.41
N MET A 350 -12.82 23.73 -24.21
CA MET A 350 -11.55 23.26 -23.68
C MET A 350 -11.57 21.75 -23.40
N VAL A 351 -12.64 21.22 -22.81
CA VAL A 351 -12.83 19.77 -22.59
C VAL A 351 -12.72 19.02 -23.91
N ASP A 352 -13.46 19.44 -24.95
CA ASP A 352 -13.41 18.84 -26.29
C ASP A 352 -12.02 18.92 -26.92
N CYS A 353 -11.23 19.93 -26.54
CA CYS A 353 -9.88 20.09 -27.03
C CYS A 353 -8.88 19.12 -26.40
N VAL A 354 -9.10 18.65 -25.16
CA VAL A 354 -8.13 17.85 -24.41
C VAL A 354 -8.55 16.41 -24.11
N GLU A 355 -9.86 16.13 -24.05
CA GLU A 355 -10.37 14.83 -23.67
C GLU A 355 -9.98 13.75 -24.69
N GLY A 356 -9.36 12.67 -24.19
CA GLY A 356 -8.98 11.50 -24.99
C GLY A 356 -7.86 11.73 -26.02
N LYS A 357 -7.13 12.85 -25.94
CA LYS A 357 -6.05 13.18 -26.90
C LYS A 357 -4.66 13.05 -26.28
N HIS A 358 -3.67 12.80 -27.13
CA HIS A 358 -2.27 12.86 -26.75
C HIS A 358 -1.82 14.31 -26.83
N LEU A 359 -1.33 14.85 -25.72
CA LEU A 359 -0.94 16.24 -25.62
C LEU A 359 0.54 16.32 -25.26
N SER A 360 1.15 17.44 -25.59
CA SER A 360 2.50 17.77 -25.11
C SER A 360 2.45 19.07 -24.35
N ALA A 361 3.22 19.18 -23.27
CA ALA A 361 3.36 20.41 -22.51
C ALA A 361 4.82 20.86 -22.52
N SER A 362 5.04 22.18 -22.50
CA SER A 362 6.35 22.76 -22.19
C SER A 362 6.19 23.68 -20.98
N ILE A 363 7.10 23.55 -20.01
CA ILE A 363 7.09 24.38 -18.80
C ILE A 363 7.70 25.73 -19.13
N LEU A 364 7.02 26.80 -18.73
CA LEU A 364 7.49 28.19 -18.83
C LEU A 364 8.05 28.66 -17.49
N THR A 365 7.29 28.45 -16.42
CA THR A 365 7.60 28.95 -15.08
C THR A 365 7.23 27.90 -14.03
N LEU A 366 8.11 27.68 -13.05
CA LEU A 366 7.88 26.72 -11.95
C LEU A 366 7.35 27.37 -10.66
N SER A 367 7.49 28.70 -10.50
CA SER A 367 7.10 29.45 -9.29
C SER A 367 6.65 30.87 -9.68
N PRO A 368 5.55 31.42 -9.12
CA PRO A 368 4.81 30.93 -7.94
C PRO A 368 3.84 29.77 -8.21
N GLU A 369 3.35 29.63 -9.45
CA GLU A 369 2.52 28.50 -9.89
C GLU A 369 3.10 27.92 -11.18
N VAL A 370 2.99 26.61 -11.37
CA VAL A 370 3.53 25.93 -12.54
C VAL A 370 2.72 26.35 -13.76
N THR A 371 3.37 27.07 -14.67
CA THR A 371 2.74 27.61 -15.89
C THR A 371 3.32 26.90 -17.10
N ILE A 372 2.45 26.42 -17.99
CA ILE A 372 2.81 25.62 -19.16
C ILE A 372 2.17 26.16 -20.45
N SER A 373 2.78 25.83 -21.57
CA SER A 373 2.13 25.85 -22.89
C SER A 373 1.72 24.43 -23.26
N LEU A 374 0.45 24.25 -23.64
CA LEU A 374 -0.15 22.96 -23.98
C LEU A 374 -0.36 22.87 -25.49
N TYR A 375 0.13 21.79 -26.09
CA TYR A 375 0.10 21.50 -27.52
C TYR A 375 -0.76 20.27 -27.82
N GLY A 376 -1.55 20.35 -28.89
CA GLY A 376 -2.29 19.21 -29.44
C GLY A 376 -1.42 18.31 -30.33
N ASP A 377 -2.03 17.24 -30.85
CA ASP A 377 -1.41 16.30 -31.81
C ASP A 377 -0.87 16.99 -33.08
N ASP A 378 -1.50 18.10 -33.47
CA ASP A 378 -1.10 18.95 -34.60
C ASP A 378 0.08 19.87 -34.29
N LYS A 379 0.65 19.77 -33.09
CA LYS A 379 1.70 20.64 -32.53
C LYS A 379 1.28 22.12 -32.40
N ASN A 380 0.00 22.43 -32.54
CA ASN A 380 -0.53 23.76 -32.30
C ASN A 380 -0.92 23.93 -30.83
N LEU A 381 -0.89 25.17 -30.36
CA LEU A 381 -1.34 25.51 -29.01
C LEU A 381 -2.84 25.24 -28.88
N VAL A 382 -3.21 24.49 -27.85
CA VAL A 382 -4.61 24.07 -27.62
C VAL A 382 -5.56 25.26 -27.52
N HIS A 383 -5.12 26.34 -26.88
CA HIS A 383 -5.94 27.53 -26.66
C HIS A 383 -6.26 28.32 -27.95
N LEU A 384 -5.55 28.09 -29.06
CA LEU A 384 -5.83 28.77 -30.34
C LEU A 384 -7.25 28.48 -30.84
N LYS A 385 -7.75 27.25 -30.62
CA LYS A 385 -9.13 26.89 -30.97
C LYS A 385 -10.16 27.70 -30.18
N LEU A 386 -9.90 27.98 -28.90
CA LEU A 386 -10.77 28.85 -28.10
C LEU A 386 -10.78 30.28 -28.63
N ILE A 387 -9.64 30.78 -29.11
CA ILE A 387 -9.52 32.11 -29.71
C ILE A 387 -10.27 32.17 -31.04
N GLU A 388 -10.12 31.17 -31.91
CA GLU A 388 -10.85 31.06 -33.18
C GLU A 388 -12.37 31.03 -32.97
N MET A 389 -12.83 30.42 -31.88
CA MET A 389 -14.25 30.38 -31.48
C MET A 389 -14.72 31.69 -30.80
N GLY A 390 -13.84 32.66 -30.56
CA GLY A 390 -14.15 33.91 -29.85
C GLY A 390 -14.44 33.71 -28.36
N LEU A 391 -13.97 32.61 -27.78
CA LEU A 391 -14.15 32.26 -26.36
C LEU A 391 -12.95 32.68 -25.50
N ALA A 392 -11.83 33.04 -26.13
CA ALA A 392 -10.62 33.54 -25.50
C ALA A 392 -9.95 34.61 -26.39
N GLU A 393 -9.05 35.39 -25.79
CA GLU A 393 -8.18 36.36 -26.47
C GLU A 393 -6.72 36.07 -26.12
N LEU A 394 -5.79 36.49 -26.98
CA LEU A 394 -4.37 36.42 -26.65
C LEU A 394 -4.05 37.32 -25.44
N ASP A 395 -3.24 36.79 -24.54
CA ASP A 395 -2.67 37.53 -23.42
C ASP A 395 -1.33 38.10 -23.92
N GLU A 396 -1.31 39.41 -24.22
CA GLU A 396 -0.13 40.11 -24.77
C GLU A 396 1.03 40.23 -23.79
#